data_AF-A0A447JDV3-F1
#
_entry.id   AF-A0A447JDV3-F1
#
_cell.length_a   1.000
_cell.length_b   1.000
_cell.length_c   1.000
_cell.angle_alpha   90.00
_cell.angle_beta   90.00
_cell.angle_gamma   90.00
#
_symmetry.space_group_name_H-M   'P 1'
#
loop_
_entity.id
_entity.type
_entity.pdbx_description
1 polymer ?
#
loop_
_entity_poly.entity_id
_entity_poly.type
_entity_poly.pdbx_seq_one_letter_code
_entity_poly.pdbx_strand_id
1 'polypeptide(L)'
;MIQKDHEAVIQIARELFKGFNSDVQYYRVRQHFNYSISNEVEKAAYFLYLNRHGYRGLCRYNQKGEYNNPYGHYKKPYFPENEIRHFCRES
;
A
#
# COMPACT_ATOMS: atom_id res chain seq x y z
N MET A 1 -11.50 18.38 -9.46
CA MET A 1 -11.90 17.02 -9.03
C MET A 1 -10.78 16.22 -8.37
N ILE A 2 -9.52 16.70 -8.29
CA ILE A 2 -8.35 15.91 -7.84
C ILE A 2 -8.19 15.84 -6.30
N GLN A 3 -8.84 16.72 -5.52
CA GLN A 3 -8.70 16.74 -4.06
C GLN A 3 -9.44 15.62 -3.31
N LYS A 4 -10.35 14.86 -3.92
CA LYS A 4 -11.13 13.84 -3.19
C LYS A 4 -10.47 12.46 -3.14
N ASP A 5 -9.51 12.19 -4.02
CA ASP A 5 -8.96 10.83 -4.18
C ASP A 5 -7.94 10.47 -3.09
N HIS A 6 -7.18 11.44 -2.58
CA HIS A 6 -6.15 11.17 -1.56
C HIS A 6 -6.72 10.82 -0.18
N GLU A 7 -7.86 11.41 0.22
CA GLU A 7 -8.54 11.03 1.46
C GLU A 7 -9.03 9.57 1.40
N ALA A 8 -9.53 9.14 0.25
CA ALA A 8 -9.95 7.76 0.04
C ALA A 8 -8.75 6.80 0.11
N VAL A 9 -7.61 7.17 -0.49
CA VAL A 9 -6.35 6.41 -0.35
C VAL A 9 -5.93 6.30 1.12
N ILE A 10 -5.91 7.42 1.85
CA ILE A 10 -5.55 7.46 3.27
C ILE A 10 -6.47 6.54 4.08
N GLN A 11 -7.79 6.60 3.83
CA GLN A 11 -8.74 5.80 4.58
C GLN A 11 -8.54 4.29 4.36
N ILE A 12 -8.42 3.86 3.10
CA ILE A 12 -8.18 2.44 2.77
C ILE A 12 -6.85 1.97 3.34
N ALA A 13 -5.78 2.74 3.14
CA ALA A 13 -4.45 2.39 3.63
C ALA A 13 -4.43 2.33 5.16
N ARG A 14 -5.10 3.25 5.86
CA ARG A 14 -5.17 3.23 7.33
C ARG A 14 -5.77 1.94 7.86
N GLU A 15 -6.85 1.46 7.25
CA GLU A 15 -7.47 0.18 7.64
C GLU A 15 -6.55 -1.00 7.33
N LEU A 16 -5.81 -0.95 6.22
CA LEU A 16 -4.80 -1.97 5.92
C LEU A 16 -3.70 -2.03 7.00
N PHE A 17 -3.16 -0.88 7.41
CA PHE A 17 -2.08 -0.80 8.41
C PHE A 17 -2.52 -1.19 9.83
N LYS A 18 -3.81 -1.03 10.16
CA LYS A 18 -4.37 -1.45 11.46
C LYS A 18 -4.61 -2.96 11.50
N GLY A 19 -5.17 -3.52 10.43
CA GLY A 19 -5.70 -4.89 10.42
C GLY A 19 -4.70 -5.96 10.01
N PHE A 20 -3.63 -5.59 9.30
CA PHE A 20 -2.75 -6.55 8.63
C PHE A 20 -1.27 -6.32 8.95
N ASN A 21 -0.69 -7.18 9.78
CA ASN A 21 0.75 -7.15 10.08
C ASN A 21 1.32 -8.56 10.34
N SER A 22 0.88 -9.53 9.55
CA SER A 22 1.48 -10.88 9.49
C SER A 22 1.88 -11.24 8.07
N ASP A 23 2.70 -12.27 7.94
CA ASP A 23 3.13 -12.84 6.66
C ASP A 23 1.94 -13.32 5.82
N VAL A 24 1.01 -14.07 6.44
CA VAL A 24 -0.21 -14.59 5.79
C VAL A 24 -1.05 -13.43 5.24
N GLN A 25 -1.24 -12.39 6.04
CA GLN A 25 -2.02 -11.23 5.65
C GLN A 25 -1.33 -10.43 4.53
N TYR A 26 -0.02 -10.21 4.63
CA TYR A 26 0.76 -9.54 3.59
C TYR A 26 0.64 -10.24 2.24
N TYR A 27 0.76 -11.57 2.20
CA TYR A 27 0.65 -12.31 0.94
C TYR A 27 -0.76 -12.33 0.35
N ARG A 28 -1.80 -12.31 1.19
CA ARG A 28 -3.19 -12.11 0.73
C ARG A 28 -3.39 -10.74 0.08
N VAL A 29 -2.90 -9.68 0.74
CA VAL A 29 -2.96 -8.31 0.20
C VAL A 29 -2.18 -8.22 -1.12
N ARG A 30 -1.01 -8.85 -1.21
CA ARG A 30 -0.21 -8.88 -2.45
C ARG A 30 -0.92 -9.60 -3.59
N GLN A 31 -1.59 -10.72 -3.31
CA GLN A 31 -2.37 -11.44 -4.31
C GLN A 31 -3.54 -10.58 -4.81
N HIS A 32 -4.29 -9.94 -3.91
CA HIS A 32 -5.38 -9.04 -4.27
C HIS A 32 -4.87 -7.87 -5.12
N PHE A 33 -3.73 -7.27 -4.75
CA PHE A 33 -3.10 -6.20 -5.52
C PHE A 33 -2.74 -6.61 -6.96
N ASN A 34 -2.25 -7.83 -7.16
CA ASN A 34 -1.83 -8.30 -8.48
C ASN A 34 -3.00 -8.65 -9.40
N TYR A 35 -4.14 -9.10 -8.86
CA TYR A 35 -5.16 -9.77 -9.68
C TYR A 35 -6.59 -9.27 -9.51
N SER A 36 -6.88 -8.44 -8.50
CA SER A 36 -8.26 -8.14 -8.10
C SER A 36 -8.60 -6.66 -8.04
N ILE A 37 -7.60 -5.77 -8.06
CA ILE A 37 -7.82 -4.32 -8.02
C ILE A 37 -7.87 -3.73 -9.43
N SER A 38 -8.98 -3.07 -9.76
CA SER A 38 -9.17 -2.30 -10.99
C SER A 38 -9.22 -0.78 -10.76
N ASN A 39 -9.52 -0.34 -9.54
CA ASN A 39 -9.62 1.07 -9.15
C ASN A 39 -8.26 1.65 -8.76
N GLU A 40 -7.91 2.82 -9.30
CA GLU A 40 -6.63 3.51 -9.04
C GLU A 40 -6.45 3.90 -7.56
N VAL A 41 -7.53 4.33 -6.90
CA VAL A 41 -7.50 4.72 -5.47
C VAL A 41 -7.14 3.51 -4.58
N GLU A 42 -7.80 2.38 -4.81
CA GLU A 42 -7.53 1.15 -4.10
C GLU A 42 -6.11 0.64 -4.42
N LYS A 43 -5.69 0.74 -5.69
CA LYS A 43 -4.36 0.33 -6.13
C LYS A 43 -3.26 1.14 -5.43
N ALA A 44 -3.43 2.46 -5.32
CA ALA A 44 -2.50 3.34 -4.61
C ALA A 44 -2.42 3.00 -3.12
N ALA A 45 -3.56 2.76 -2.46
CA ALA A 45 -3.60 2.40 -1.04
C ALA A 45 -2.91 1.05 -0.75
N TYR A 46 -3.17 0.04 -1.58
CA TYR A 46 -2.55 -1.28 -1.45
C TYR A 46 -1.05 -1.22 -1.78
N PHE A 47 -0.65 -0.43 -2.77
CA PHE A 47 0.75 -0.21 -3.08
C PHE A 47 1.50 0.40 -1.89
N LEU A 48 0.93 1.43 -1.25
CA LEU A 48 1.51 2.04 -0.05
C LEU A 48 1.68 1.03 1.09
N TYR A 49 0.66 0.19 1.32
CA TYR A 49 0.75 -0.91 2.29
C TYR A 49 1.89 -1.86 1.94
N LEU A 50 1.93 -2.38 0.71
CA LEU A 50 2.94 -3.34 0.27
C LEU A 50 4.35 -2.78 0.32
N ASN A 51 4.52 -1.48 0.06
CA ASN A 51 5.80 -0.81 0.18
C ASN A 51 6.24 -0.74 1.65
N ARG A 52 5.37 -0.31 2.57
CA ARG A 52 5.76 -0.15 3.98
C ARG A 52 5.89 -1.46 4.76
N HIS A 53 5.20 -2.51 4.33
CA HIS A 53 5.24 -3.83 4.97
C HIS A 53 6.21 -4.79 4.26
N GLY A 54 6.61 -4.49 3.03
CA GLY A 54 7.51 -5.30 2.22
C GLY A 54 8.98 -5.08 2.55
N TYR A 55 9.81 -6.07 2.23
CA TYR A 55 11.24 -6.06 2.54
C TYR A 55 11.93 -4.79 2.00
N ARG A 56 12.51 -4.01 2.93
CA ARG A 56 13.30 -2.79 2.67
C ARG A 56 12.59 -1.73 1.83
N GLY A 57 11.25 -1.73 1.79
CA GLY A 57 10.52 -0.76 0.96
C GLY A 57 10.80 -0.87 -0.54
N LEU A 58 11.28 -2.03 -1.01
CA LEU A 58 11.58 -2.22 -2.42
C LEU A 58 10.30 -2.33 -3.25
N CYS A 59 10.31 -1.68 -4.41
CA CYS A 59 9.28 -1.82 -5.43
C CYS A 59 9.81 -2.76 -6.51
N ARG A 60 9.33 -4.01 -6.56
CA ARG A 60 9.82 -5.02 -7.50
C ARG A 60 8.67 -5.75 -8.18
N TYR A 61 8.77 -5.87 -9.49
CA TYR A 61 7.84 -6.60 -10.35
C TYR A 61 8.58 -7.70 -11.11
N ASN A 62 7.88 -8.78 -11.43
CA ASN A 62 8.39 -9.79 -12.36
C ASN A 62 8.08 -9.40 -13.83
N GLN A 63 8.53 -10.22 -14.78
CA GLN A 63 8.29 -10.00 -16.22
C GLN A 63 6.81 -10.01 -16.62
N LYS A 64 5.93 -10.55 -15.76
CA LYS A 64 4.46 -10.52 -15.96
C LYS A 64 3.81 -9.26 -15.39
N GLY A 65 4.59 -8.35 -14.80
CA GLY A 65 4.08 -7.13 -14.16
C GLY A 65 3.52 -7.35 -12.75
N GLU A 66 3.75 -8.51 -12.13
CA GLU A 66 3.23 -8.83 -10.81
C GLU A 66 4.20 -8.38 -9.71
N TYR A 67 3.69 -7.68 -8.70
CA TYR A 67 4.48 -7.27 -7.54
C TYR A 67 4.95 -8.49 -6.74
N ASN A 68 6.25 -8.58 -6.46
CA ASN A 68 6.87 -9.78 -5.90
C ASN A 68 7.85 -9.50 -4.74
N ASN A 69 7.76 -8.35 -4.09
CA ASN A 69 8.56 -8.08 -2.87
C ASN A 69 8.06 -8.98 -1.71
N PRO A 70 8.94 -9.70 -0.98
CA PRO A 70 8.55 -10.49 0.20
C PRO A 70 8.18 -9.61 1.40
N TYR A 71 7.58 -10.23 2.42
CA TYR A 71 7.24 -9.56 3.69
C TYR A 71 8.49 -9.10 4.44
N GLY A 72 8.44 -7.91 5.04
CA GLY A 72 9.58 -7.26 5.69
C GLY A 72 9.72 -7.52 7.19
N HIS A 73 8.75 -8.18 7.84
CA HIS A 73 8.75 -8.51 9.28
C HIS A 73 8.94 -7.31 10.23
N TYR A 74 8.45 -6.13 9.85
CA TYR A 74 8.48 -4.95 10.72
C TYR A 74 7.46 -5.09 11.85
N LYS A 75 7.89 -4.84 13.10
CA LYS A 75 7.00 -4.93 14.27
C LYS A 75 5.81 -3.97 14.21
N LYS A 76 6.03 -2.77 13.69
CA LYS A 76 5.02 -1.72 13.55
C LYS A 76 5.40 -0.78 12.40
N PRO A 77 4.98 -1.06 11.17
CA PRO A 77 5.17 -0.16 10.03
C PRO A 77 4.60 1.23 10.33
N TYR A 78 5.36 2.27 9.99
CA TYR A 78 4.91 3.66 10.12
C TYR A 78 3.90 3.99 9.01
N PHE A 79 2.73 4.50 9.39
CA PHE A 79 1.72 4.98 8.46
C PHE A 79 1.94 6.47 8.16
N PRO A 80 2.33 6.86 6.93
CA PRO A 80 2.79 8.21 6.63
C PRO A 80 1.64 9.15 6.26
N GLU A 81 0.65 9.29 7.14
CA GLU A 81 -0.55 10.09 6.85
C GLU A 81 -0.23 11.57 6.62
N ASN A 82 0.57 12.17 7.50
CA ASN A 82 0.89 13.60 7.44
C ASN A 82 1.68 13.94 6.19
N GLU A 83 2.60 13.06 5.80
CA GLU A 83 3.41 13.19 4.59
C GLU A 83 2.55 13.12 3.33
N ILE A 84 1.56 12.21 3.28
CA ILE A 84 0.61 12.14 2.17
C ILE A 84 -0.21 13.44 2.08
N ARG A 85 -0.76 13.90 3.21
CA ARG A 85 -1.55 15.14 3.26
C ARG A 85 -0.72 16.37 2.86
N HIS A 86 0.55 16.43 3.27
CA HIS A 86 1.45 17.51 2.89
C HIS A 86 1.76 17.47 1.40
N PHE A 87 2.11 16.31 0.86
CA PHE A 87 2.39 16.14 -0.58
C PHE A 87 1.21 16.59 -1.44
N CYS A 88 -0.03 16.26 -1.06
CA CYS A 88 -1.23 16.66 -1.79
C CYS A 88 -1.62 18.14 -1.67
N ARG A 89 -1.07 18.89 -0.69
CA ARG A 89 -1.27 20.34 -0.57
C ARG A 89 -0.29 21.14 -1.42
N GLU A 90 0.91 20.61 -1.60
CA GLU A 90 2.00 21.23 -2.36
C GLU A 90 2.01 20.83 -3.84
N SER A 91 1.12 19.92 -4.27
CA SER A 91 0.95 19.47 -5.66
C SER A 91 -0.32 20.05 -6.28
#